data_AF-A0A965J4P3-F1
#
_entry.id   AF-A0A965J4P3-F1
#
_cell.length_a   1.000
_cell.length_b   1.000
_cell.length_c   1.000
_cell.angle_alpha   90.00
_cell.angle_beta   90.00
_cell.angle_gamma   90.00
#
_symmetry.space_group_name_H-M   'P 1'
#
loop_
_entity.id
_entity.type
_entity.pdbx_description
1 polymer ?
#
loop_
_entity_poly.entity_id
_entity_poly.type
_entity_poly.pdbx_seq_one_letter_code
_entity_poly.pdbx_strand_id
1 'polypeptide(L)'
;MPNLIPVTTSRIGEHLPLLDLLGSDAPLSWVRNGEGLVGWGIHATTTVSGRDRFEQAREWWHRQLETFAISDSVHGSGTGPVLFSSFSFDRNEESVLVIPKVIVGQKGSQSWITWIGDITQPLLPERADSTSHGTFTFTDGSITTDAWKERVAQAITRIEKTGV
;
A
#
# COMPACT_ATOMS: atom_id res chain seq x y z
N MET A 1 -14.34 -11.19 27.92
CA MET A 1 -13.39 -11.39 26.81
C MET A 1 -13.45 -10.13 25.96
N PRO A 2 -12.33 -9.55 25.49
CA PRO A 2 -12.41 -8.45 24.54
C PRO A 2 -13.17 -8.93 23.29
N ASN A 3 -14.07 -8.08 22.78
CA ASN A 3 -14.80 -8.37 21.55
C ASN A 3 -13.83 -8.21 20.37
N LEU A 4 -13.55 -9.31 19.66
CA LEU A 4 -12.65 -9.29 18.50
C LEU A 4 -13.35 -8.61 17.31
N ILE A 5 -12.57 -7.92 16.47
CA ILE A 5 -13.07 -7.24 15.28
C ILE A 5 -13.14 -8.25 14.13
N PRO A 6 -14.31 -8.48 13.50
CA PRO A 6 -14.40 -9.40 12.38
C PRO A 6 -13.53 -8.96 11.20
N VAL A 7 -12.85 -9.92 10.58
CA VAL A 7 -12.17 -9.75 9.28
C VAL A 7 -12.61 -10.89 8.39
N THR A 8 -13.36 -10.59 7.34
CA THR A 8 -13.95 -11.60 6.48
C THR A 8 -13.34 -11.54 5.09
N THR A 9 -12.93 -12.69 4.55
CA THR A 9 -12.49 -12.85 3.16
C THR A 9 -13.42 -13.78 2.40
N SER A 10 -13.93 -13.32 1.26
CA SER A 10 -14.80 -14.10 0.36
C SER A 10 -14.29 -14.05 -1.08
N ARG A 11 -14.62 -15.08 -1.86
CA ARG A 11 -14.43 -15.07 -3.31
C ARG A 11 -15.43 -14.09 -3.94
N ILE A 12 -14.99 -13.38 -4.96
CA ILE A 12 -15.84 -12.50 -5.77
C ILE A 12 -15.82 -12.92 -7.23
N GLY A 13 -16.85 -12.51 -7.96
CA GLY A 13 -16.98 -12.72 -9.40
C GLY A 13 -16.26 -11.65 -10.21
N GLU A 14 -16.78 -11.39 -11.42
CA GLU A 14 -16.26 -10.32 -12.28
C GLU A 14 -16.34 -8.95 -11.61
N HIS A 15 -15.30 -8.15 -11.81
CA HIS A 15 -15.17 -6.79 -11.32
C HIS A 15 -14.31 -5.98 -12.31
N LEU A 16 -14.27 -4.66 -12.15
CA LEU A 16 -13.37 -3.80 -12.91
C LEU A 16 -11.89 -4.17 -12.68
N PRO A 17 -10.95 -3.84 -13.59
CA PRO A 17 -9.52 -3.95 -13.31
C PRO A 17 -9.16 -3.35 -11.95
N LEU A 18 -8.23 -3.95 -11.20
CA LEU A 18 -7.96 -3.56 -9.81
C LEU A 18 -7.76 -2.05 -9.61
N LEU A 19 -7.04 -1.38 -10.51
CA LEU A 19 -6.79 0.06 -10.40
C LEU A 19 -8.04 0.92 -10.64
N ASP A 20 -9.02 0.40 -11.39
CA ASP A 20 -10.28 1.07 -11.70
C ASP A 20 -11.30 0.95 -10.55
N LEU A 21 -11.02 0.10 -9.55
CA LEU A 21 -11.80 0.00 -8.31
C LEU A 21 -11.44 1.10 -7.30
N LEU A 22 -10.32 1.81 -7.48
CA LEU A 22 -9.83 2.79 -6.52
C LEU A 22 -10.57 4.13 -6.68
N GLY A 23 -11.21 4.55 -5.59
CA GLY A 23 -11.70 5.92 -5.42
C GLY A 23 -10.74 6.81 -4.64
N SER A 24 -11.27 7.88 -4.04
CA SER A 24 -10.48 8.88 -3.29
C SER A 24 -10.27 8.60 -1.79
N ASP A 25 -10.94 7.61 -1.21
CA ASP A 25 -10.83 7.27 0.22
C ASP A 25 -9.57 6.46 0.52
N ALA A 26 -8.46 7.16 0.80
CA ALA A 26 -7.18 6.57 1.20
C ALA A 26 -6.75 5.35 0.33
N PRO A 27 -6.63 5.52 -1.00
CA PRO A 27 -6.34 4.41 -1.91
C PRO A 27 -4.92 3.86 -1.69
N LEU A 28 -4.81 2.54 -1.72
CA LEU A 28 -3.56 1.79 -1.62
C LEU A 28 -3.48 0.78 -2.77
N SER A 29 -2.29 0.59 -3.33
CA SER A 29 -2.09 -0.30 -4.48
C SER A 29 -0.75 -1.01 -4.42
N TRP A 30 -0.79 -2.33 -4.68
CA TRP A 30 0.36 -3.16 -4.98
C TRP A 30 -0.03 -4.07 -6.14
N VAL A 31 0.07 -3.54 -7.36
CA VAL A 31 -0.39 -4.20 -8.59
C VAL A 31 0.76 -4.34 -9.59
N ARG A 32 0.87 -5.52 -10.20
CA ARG A 32 1.81 -5.82 -11.28
C ARG A 32 1.11 -6.67 -12.34
N ASN A 33 1.15 -6.23 -13.59
CA ASN A 33 0.54 -6.92 -14.73
C ASN A 33 -0.95 -7.26 -14.53
N GLY A 34 -1.71 -6.39 -13.85
CA GLY A 34 -3.13 -6.59 -13.56
C GLY A 34 -3.43 -7.49 -12.35
N GLU A 35 -2.42 -8.09 -11.73
CA GLU A 35 -2.56 -8.91 -10.52
C GLU A 35 -2.00 -8.18 -9.29
N GLY A 36 -2.46 -8.57 -8.10
CA GLY A 36 -1.99 -8.01 -6.84
C GLY A 36 -3.15 -7.60 -5.93
N LEU A 37 -2.97 -6.50 -5.21
CA LEU A 37 -3.90 -6.01 -4.21
C LEU A 37 -4.17 -4.52 -4.39
N VAL A 38 -5.41 -4.11 -4.20
CA VAL A 38 -5.80 -2.73 -3.94
C VAL A 38 -6.56 -2.68 -2.63
N GLY A 39 -6.52 -1.53 -1.95
CA GLY A 39 -7.30 -1.32 -0.74
C GLY A 39 -7.67 0.14 -0.55
N TRP A 40 -8.66 0.38 0.30
CA TRP A 40 -9.15 1.72 0.60
C TRP A 40 -9.73 1.81 2.01
N GLY A 41 -9.89 3.06 2.45
CA GLY A 41 -10.18 3.41 3.84
C GLY A 41 -9.05 3.01 4.79
N ILE A 42 -9.05 3.57 6.00
CA ILE A 42 -8.04 3.25 7.03
C ILE A 42 -8.74 2.59 8.21
N HIS A 43 -8.39 1.33 8.49
CA HIS A 43 -8.77 0.66 9.73
C HIS A 43 -7.85 1.10 10.87
N ALA A 44 -6.54 0.98 10.66
CA ALA A 44 -5.51 1.41 11.60
C ALA A 44 -4.27 1.89 10.84
N THR A 45 -3.57 2.87 11.41
CA THR A 45 -2.32 3.38 10.87
C THR A 45 -1.35 3.76 11.99
N THR A 46 -0.06 3.67 11.71
CA THR A 46 1.00 4.17 12.58
C THR A 46 2.17 4.65 11.73
N THR A 47 3.03 5.48 12.32
CA THR A 47 4.37 5.75 11.79
C THR A 47 5.43 5.07 12.65
N VAL A 48 6.58 4.77 12.06
CA VAL A 48 7.77 4.24 12.73
C VAL A 48 9.02 4.89 12.17
N SER A 49 10.04 5.09 13.00
CA SER A 49 11.33 5.65 12.60
C SER A 49 12.46 5.10 13.47
N GLY A 50 13.69 5.44 13.12
CA GLY A 50 14.91 5.00 13.79
C GLY A 50 15.45 3.66 13.30
N ARG A 51 16.47 3.19 14.01
CA ARG A 51 17.19 1.94 13.71
C ARG A 51 16.28 0.71 13.78
N ASP A 52 15.33 0.71 14.70
CA ASP A 52 14.52 -0.46 15.03
C ASP A 52 13.12 -0.40 14.37
N ARG A 53 12.93 0.49 13.39
CA ARG A 53 11.62 0.76 12.76
C ARG A 53 10.93 -0.46 12.16
N PHE A 54 11.70 -1.43 11.65
CA PHE A 54 11.16 -2.68 11.11
C PHE A 54 10.67 -3.63 12.22
N GLU A 55 11.33 -3.63 13.37
CA GLU A 55 10.90 -4.41 14.54
C GLU A 55 9.63 -3.80 15.15
N GLN A 56 9.60 -2.48 15.32
CA GLN A 56 8.42 -1.76 15.78
C GLN A 56 7.21 -1.98 14.85
N ALA A 57 7.43 -1.95 13.53
CA ALA A 57 6.42 -2.27 12.53
C ALA A 57 5.85 -3.69 12.71
N ARG A 58 6.75 -4.68 12.88
CA ARG A 58 6.37 -6.07 13.11
C ARG A 58 5.58 -6.23 14.41
N GLU A 59 6.02 -5.64 15.51
CA GLU A 59 5.33 -5.70 16.81
C GLU A 59 3.96 -5.04 16.76
N TRP A 60 3.87 -3.88 16.11
CA TRP A 60 2.60 -3.21 15.90
C TRP A 60 1.64 -4.09 15.09
N TRP A 61 2.12 -4.70 14.00
CA TRP A 61 1.32 -5.61 13.19
C TRP A 61 0.78 -6.81 13.98
N HIS A 62 1.61 -7.48 14.78
CA HIS A 62 1.18 -8.62 15.60
C HIS A 62 0.11 -8.21 16.61
N ARG A 63 0.28 -7.06 17.27
CA ARG A 63 -0.74 -6.52 18.19
C ARG A 63 -2.07 -6.22 17.48
N GLN A 64 -2.05 -5.76 16.23
CA GLN A 64 -3.28 -5.57 15.46
C GLN A 64 -3.96 -6.92 15.16
N LEU A 65 -3.20 -7.93 14.73
CA LEU A 65 -3.72 -9.27 14.47
C LEU A 65 -4.38 -9.92 15.68
N GLU A 66 -3.87 -9.68 16.89
CA GLU A 66 -4.47 -10.17 18.15
C GLU A 66 -5.89 -9.62 18.41
N THR A 67 -6.27 -8.53 17.74
CA THR A 67 -7.61 -7.93 17.86
C THR A 67 -8.62 -8.48 16.85
N PHE A 68 -8.18 -9.29 15.88
CA PHE A 68 -9.03 -9.75 14.78
C PHE A 68 -9.62 -11.15 14.99
N ALA A 69 -10.89 -11.30 14.61
CA ALA A 69 -11.53 -12.59 14.37
C ALA A 69 -11.57 -12.84 12.85
N ILE A 70 -10.62 -13.62 12.34
CA ILE A 70 -10.41 -13.81 10.90
C ILE A 70 -11.23 -15.00 10.40
N SER A 71 -12.10 -14.74 9.42
CA SER A 71 -12.82 -15.75 8.63
C SER A 71 -12.37 -15.63 7.18
N ASP A 72 -11.60 -16.58 6.68
CA ASP A 72 -11.08 -16.57 5.31
C ASP A 72 -11.48 -17.85 4.60
N SER A 73 -12.43 -17.75 3.67
CA SER A 73 -12.92 -18.88 2.87
C SER A 73 -12.08 -19.16 1.61
N VAL A 74 -11.11 -18.30 1.30
CA VAL A 74 -10.31 -18.36 0.07
C VAL A 74 -9.01 -19.13 0.29
N HIS A 75 -8.40 -18.98 1.48
CA HIS A 75 -7.16 -19.64 1.91
C HIS A 75 -5.99 -19.45 0.94
N GLY A 76 -5.84 -18.23 0.42
CA GLY A 76 -4.85 -17.86 -0.59
C GLY A 76 -3.69 -17.03 -0.03
N SER A 77 -2.67 -16.81 -0.86
CA SER A 77 -1.64 -15.81 -0.52
C SER A 77 -2.23 -14.40 -0.75
N GLY A 78 -2.14 -13.52 0.25
CA GLY A 78 -2.72 -12.17 0.20
C GLY A 78 -4.19 -12.08 0.59
N THR A 79 -4.79 -13.15 1.14
CA THR A 79 -6.14 -13.16 1.74
C THR A 79 -6.06 -12.82 3.23
N GLY A 80 -7.17 -12.40 3.84
CA GLY A 80 -7.19 -11.90 5.20
C GLY A 80 -6.67 -10.46 5.32
N PRO A 81 -6.40 -9.97 6.55
CA PRO A 81 -5.94 -8.60 6.76
C PRO A 81 -4.53 -8.42 6.19
N VAL A 82 -4.30 -7.29 5.52
CA VAL A 82 -3.01 -6.93 4.90
C VAL A 82 -2.52 -5.61 5.45
N LEU A 83 -1.21 -5.53 5.70
CA LEU A 83 -0.53 -4.31 6.09
C LEU A 83 0.23 -3.73 4.89
N PHE A 84 -0.22 -2.59 4.38
CA PHE A 84 0.55 -1.78 3.42
C PHE A 84 1.57 -0.96 4.19
N SER A 85 2.82 -0.95 3.72
CA SER A 85 3.91 -0.22 4.38
C SER A 85 4.77 0.51 3.36
N SER A 86 5.11 1.76 3.66
CA SER A 86 6.10 2.56 2.94
C SER A 86 7.22 2.93 3.89
N PHE A 87 8.44 2.47 3.60
CA PHE A 87 9.61 2.72 4.45
C PHE A 87 10.52 3.77 3.85
N SER A 88 10.90 4.75 4.67
CA SER A 88 11.88 5.77 4.35
C SER A 88 13.27 5.18 4.11
N PHE A 89 13.99 5.81 3.17
CA PHE A 89 15.38 5.46 2.88
C PHE A 89 16.30 5.82 4.05
N ASP A 90 16.23 7.07 4.54
CA ASP A 90 16.88 7.43 5.79
C ASP A 90 16.09 6.83 6.96
N ARG A 91 16.80 6.11 7.81
CA ARG A 91 16.21 5.50 9.01
C ARG A 91 15.62 6.52 9.98
N ASN A 92 16.08 7.76 9.98
CA ASN A 92 15.60 8.78 10.91
C ASN A 92 14.32 9.46 10.42
N GLU A 93 13.96 9.27 9.15
CA GLU A 93 12.72 9.77 8.57
C GLU A 93 11.57 8.80 8.79
N GLU A 94 10.34 9.31 8.78
CA GLU A 94 9.15 8.51 9.05
C GLU A 94 8.85 7.47 7.97
N SER A 95 8.49 6.27 8.41
CA SER A 95 7.88 5.22 7.61
C SER A 95 6.42 5.06 8.02
N VAL A 96 5.53 4.77 7.08
CA VAL A 96 4.08 4.74 7.30
C VAL A 96 3.53 3.34 7.09
N LEU A 97 2.66 2.92 8.00
CA LEU A 97 2.00 1.62 8.04
C LEU A 97 0.48 1.83 8.00
N VAL A 98 -0.23 1.12 7.12
CA VAL A 98 -1.68 1.24 6.97
C VAL A 98 -2.32 -0.14 6.81
N ILE A 99 -3.29 -0.43 7.66
CA ILE A 99 -4.24 -1.53 7.49
C ILE A 99 -5.50 -0.92 6.87
N PRO A 100 -5.84 -1.23 5.61
CA PRO A 100 -7.06 -0.72 4.99
C PRO A 100 -8.32 -1.36 5.56
N LYS A 101 -9.47 -0.71 5.36
CA LYS A 101 -10.78 -1.29 5.73
C LYS A 101 -11.23 -2.36 4.75
N VAL A 102 -10.93 -2.17 3.47
CA VAL A 102 -11.31 -3.07 2.39
C VAL A 102 -10.10 -3.34 1.51
N ILE A 103 -9.94 -4.60 1.09
CA ILE A 103 -8.87 -5.07 0.20
C ILE A 103 -9.54 -5.90 -0.89
N VAL A 104 -9.18 -5.65 -2.15
CA VAL A 104 -9.52 -6.53 -3.28
C VAL A 104 -8.24 -7.07 -3.85
N GLY A 105 -8.19 -8.39 -4.02
CA GLY A 105 -7.06 -9.08 -4.59
C GLY A 105 -7.42 -9.85 -5.85
N GLN A 106 -6.46 -9.95 -6.77
CA GLN A 106 -6.57 -10.75 -7.98
C GLN A 106 -5.27 -11.50 -8.24
N LYS A 107 -5.39 -12.79 -8.56
CA LYS A 107 -4.29 -13.65 -8.99
C LYS A 107 -4.80 -14.66 -10.01
N GLY A 108 -4.33 -14.57 -11.25
CA GLY A 108 -4.89 -15.30 -12.38
C GLY A 108 -6.39 -15.03 -12.52
N SER A 109 -7.19 -16.09 -12.55
CA SER A 109 -8.65 -16.04 -12.60
C SER A 109 -9.33 -15.95 -11.23
N GLN A 110 -8.57 -15.91 -10.14
CA GLN A 110 -9.11 -15.86 -8.78
C GLN A 110 -9.12 -14.44 -8.26
N SER A 111 -10.28 -13.99 -7.80
CA SER A 111 -10.46 -12.72 -7.13
C SER A 111 -11.14 -12.88 -5.79
N TRP A 112 -10.79 -12.02 -4.84
CA TRP A 112 -11.35 -12.01 -3.49
C TRP A 112 -11.48 -10.60 -2.96
N ILE A 113 -12.35 -10.44 -1.96
CA ILE A 113 -12.46 -9.24 -1.15
C ILE A 113 -12.23 -9.61 0.31
N THR A 114 -11.41 -8.83 1.01
CA THR A 114 -11.30 -8.82 2.47
C THR A 114 -11.89 -7.52 3.00
N TRP A 115 -12.70 -7.56 4.05
CA TRP A 115 -13.13 -6.35 4.77
C TRP A 115 -13.04 -6.52 6.28
N ILE A 116 -12.79 -5.41 6.97
CA ILE A 116 -12.65 -5.33 8.42
C ILE A 116 -13.86 -4.63 9.04
N GLY A 117 -14.45 -5.26 10.06
CA GLY A 117 -15.59 -4.77 10.82
C GLY A 117 -16.84 -5.65 10.68
N ASP A 118 -17.77 -5.48 11.61
CA ASP A 118 -19.07 -6.15 11.61
C ASP A 118 -20.05 -5.45 10.66
N ILE A 119 -19.75 -5.56 9.37
CA ILE A 119 -20.56 -5.01 8.28
C ILE A 119 -20.77 -6.08 7.20
N THR A 120 -21.80 -5.89 6.39
CA THR A 120 -22.01 -6.68 5.18
C THR A 120 -20.86 -6.46 4.18
N GLN A 121 -20.64 -7.43 3.29
CA GLN A 121 -19.63 -7.31 2.24
C GLN A 121 -19.78 -5.99 1.47
N PRO A 122 -18.73 -5.16 1.38
CA PRO A 122 -18.76 -3.92 0.61
C PRO A 122 -19.08 -4.17 -0.87
N LEU A 123 -19.89 -3.28 -1.46
CA LEU A 123 -20.15 -3.27 -2.90
C LEU A 123 -18.93 -2.69 -3.64
N LEU A 124 -18.59 -3.31 -4.77
CA LEU A 124 -17.51 -2.83 -5.63
C LEU A 124 -18.04 -1.82 -6.65
N PRO A 125 -17.24 -0.81 -7.04
CA PRO A 125 -17.61 0.09 -8.12
C PRO A 125 -17.84 -0.66 -9.43
N GLU A 126 -18.95 -0.36 -10.10
CA GLU A 126 -19.26 -0.88 -11.44
C GLU A 126 -18.71 0.02 -12.55
N ARG A 127 -18.28 1.23 -12.21
CA ARG A 127 -17.68 2.20 -13.12
C ARG A 127 -16.49 2.87 -12.46
N ALA A 128 -15.40 2.99 -13.21
CA ALA A 128 -14.21 3.73 -12.79
C ALA A 128 -14.51 5.22 -12.59
N ASP A 129 -13.88 5.84 -11.60
CA ASP A 129 -13.93 7.28 -11.41
C ASP A 129 -13.34 8.01 -12.61
N SER A 130 -14.01 9.08 -13.05
CA SER A 130 -13.49 9.91 -14.15
C SER A 130 -12.40 10.84 -13.63
N THR A 131 -11.16 10.62 -14.04
CA THR A 131 -10.09 11.59 -13.81
C THR A 131 -10.06 12.61 -14.94
N SER A 132 -10.05 13.91 -14.60
CA SER A 132 -9.83 14.96 -15.59
C SER A 132 -8.34 15.01 -15.94
N HIS A 133 -8.01 15.10 -17.23
CA HIS A 133 -6.65 15.38 -17.65
C HIS A 133 -6.27 16.80 -17.20
N GLY A 134 -5.31 16.90 -16.27
CA GLY A 134 -4.76 18.17 -15.82
C GLY A 134 -3.83 18.79 -16.87
N THR A 135 -3.62 20.10 -16.78
CA THR A 135 -2.55 20.77 -17.51
C THR A 135 -1.21 20.49 -16.82
N PHE A 136 -0.22 20.02 -17.56
CA PHE A 136 1.13 19.77 -17.05
C PHE A 136 2.05 20.93 -17.37
N THR A 137 2.78 21.42 -16.36
CA THR A 137 3.85 22.40 -16.52
C THR A 137 5.17 21.81 -16.09
N PHE A 138 6.20 21.93 -16.92
CA PHE A 138 7.54 21.49 -16.59
C PHE A 138 8.30 22.63 -15.90
N THR A 139 8.92 22.32 -14.76
CA THR A 139 9.72 23.25 -13.98
C THR A 139 11.02 22.55 -13.56
N ASP A 140 12.01 23.32 -13.11
CA ASP A 140 13.19 22.74 -12.47
C ASP A 140 12.76 21.89 -11.26
N GLY A 141 13.52 20.82 -10.99
CA GLY A 141 13.27 19.94 -9.85
C GLY A 141 13.68 20.57 -8.51
N SER A 142 13.92 19.73 -7.51
CA SER A 142 14.42 20.18 -6.20
C SER A 142 15.79 20.90 -6.26
N ILE A 143 16.48 20.79 -7.39
CA ILE A 143 17.66 21.60 -7.76
C ILE A 143 17.59 21.99 -9.24
N THR A 144 18.31 23.05 -9.60
CA THR A 144 18.40 23.50 -11.00
C THR A 144 19.18 22.51 -11.86
N THR A 145 18.94 22.57 -13.17
CA THR A 145 19.65 21.75 -14.16
C THR A 145 21.17 21.87 -14.05
N ASP A 146 21.71 23.08 -13.84
CA ASP A 146 23.15 23.28 -13.74
C ASP A 146 23.73 22.76 -12.43
N ALA A 147 23.01 22.91 -11.30
CA ALA A 147 23.40 22.31 -10.03
C ALA A 147 23.41 20.77 -10.12
N TRP A 148 22.50 20.17 -10.89
CA TRP A 148 22.51 18.73 -11.15
C TRP A 148 23.73 18.29 -11.96
N LYS A 149 24.06 18.99 -13.06
CA LYS A 149 25.26 18.70 -13.86
C LYS A 149 26.53 18.74 -13.01
N GLU A 150 26.66 19.75 -12.16
CA GLU A 150 27.79 19.90 -11.25
C GLU A 150 27.89 18.74 -10.26
N ARG A 151 26.77 18.29 -9.67
CA ARG A 151 26.75 17.12 -8.78
C ARG A 151 27.18 15.83 -9.51
N VAL A 152 26.74 15.64 -10.75
CA VAL A 152 27.14 14.49 -11.58
C VAL A 152 28.64 14.53 -11.87
N ALA A 153 29.18 15.69 -12.27
CA ALA A 153 30.62 15.87 -12.51
C ALA A 153 31.46 15.55 -11.25
N GLN A 154 31.02 16.03 -10.09
CA GLN A 154 31.67 15.73 -8.81
C GLN A 154 31.61 14.23 -8.47
N ALA A 155 30.49 13.55 -8.75
CA ALA A 155 30.35 12.12 -8.55
C ALA A 155 31.32 11.32 -9.45
N ILE A 156 31.42 11.67 -10.74
CA ILE A 156 32.37 11.06 -11.68
C ILE A 156 33.81 11.23 -11.17
N THR A 157 34.20 12.45 -10.82
CA THR A 157 35.56 12.73 -10.30
C THR A 157 35.86 11.91 -9.04
N ARG A 158 34.88 11.69 -8.16
CA ARG A 158 35.06 10.85 -6.96
C ARG A 158 35.25 9.38 -7.32
N ILE A 159 34.46 8.85 -8.26
CA ILE A 159 34.59 7.46 -8.72
C ILE A 159 35.99 7.22 -9.32
N GLU A 160 36.44 8.12 -10.20
CA GLU A 160 37.75 8.03 -10.83
C GLU A 160 38.90 8.12 -9.82
N LYS A 161 38.77 8.96 -8.79
CA LYS A 161 39.79 9.10 -7.73
C LYS A 161 39.82 7.95 -6.73
N THR A 162 38.69 7.28 -6.50
CA THR A 162 38.57 6.26 -5.43
C THR A 162 38.95 4.85 -5.93
N GLY A 163 39.11 4.66 -7.25
CA GLY A 163 39.68 3.45 -7.85
C GLY A 163 39.09 2.15 -7.32
N VAL A 164 37.92 1.75 -7.82
CA VAL A 164 37.50 0.34 -7.80
C VAL A 164 38.16 -0.38 -8.97
#